data_AF-A0A8B6Y0R7-F1
#
_entry.id   AF-A0A8B6Y0R7-F1
#
_cell.length_a   1.000
_cell.length_b   1.000
_cell.length_c   1.000
_cell.angle_alpha   90.00
_cell.angle_beta   90.00
_cell.angle_gamma   90.00
#
_symmetry.space_group_name_H-M   'P 1'
#
loop_
_entity.id
_entity.type
_entity.pdbx_description
1 polymer ?
#
loop_
_entity_poly.entity_id
_entity_poly.type
_entity_poly.pdbx_seq_one_letter_code
_entity_poly.pdbx_strand_id
1 'polypeptide(L)'
;MTKKFIITFDAFICDVPARSFLKCTKGHYGYYGCEKCTQKEEHFNNRIIFPELSSPLKTDEQFNAFICHGHHNGKYPLRDTGIGSVSQFVLDYMHLVCFGIVKKLIHLWMPGRGSGNVYNYDIISIS
;
A
#
# COMPACT_ATOMS: atom_id res chain seq x y z
N MET A 1 -27.10 -33.96 -6.94
CA MET A 1 -27.45 -32.81 -6.08
C MET A 1 -26.20 -31.99 -5.81
N THR A 2 -26.10 -30.78 -6.34
CA THR A 2 -24.99 -29.86 -6.06
C THR A 2 -25.29 -29.06 -4.79
N LYS A 3 -24.46 -29.25 -3.75
CA LYS A 3 -24.55 -28.43 -2.53
C LYS A 3 -24.01 -27.03 -2.83
N LYS A 4 -24.79 -26.00 -2.48
CA LYS A 4 -24.35 -24.60 -2.52
C LYS A 4 -23.82 -24.19 -1.15
N PHE A 5 -22.71 -23.47 -1.14
CA PHE A 5 -22.14 -22.85 0.05
C PHE A 5 -22.09 -21.34 -0.18
N ILE A 6 -22.40 -20.58 0.86
CA ILE A 6 -22.24 -19.12 0.89
C ILE A 6 -20.93 -18.85 1.62
N ILE A 7 -20.02 -18.14 0.96
CA ILE A 7 -18.72 -17.76 1.51
C ILE A 7 -18.71 -16.24 1.61
N THR A 8 -18.41 -15.74 2.80
CA THR A 8 -18.21 -14.31 3.07
C THR A 8 -16.75 -14.09 3.43
N PHE A 9 -16.14 -13.06 2.85
CA PHE A 9 -14.78 -12.64 3.18
C PHE A 9 -14.86 -11.44 4.13
N ASP A 10 -14.09 -11.47 5.21
CA ASP A 10 -13.98 -10.32 6.11
C ASP A 10 -12.86 -9.39 5.67
N ALA A 11 -11.66 -9.94 5.47
CA ALA A 11 -10.47 -9.16 5.14
C ALA A 11 -9.45 -9.91 4.27
N PHE A 12 -8.72 -9.16 3.47
CA PHE A 12 -7.53 -9.56 2.74
C PHE A 12 -6.29 -9.01 3.46
N ILE A 13 -5.50 -9.92 4.02
CA ILE A 13 -4.23 -9.61 4.68
C ILE A 13 -3.11 -10.12 3.78
N CYS A 14 -2.37 -9.20 3.19
CA CYS A 14 -1.26 -9.52 2.30
C CYS A 14 -0.20 -8.42 2.32
N ASP A 15 0.99 -8.78 1.84
CA ASP A 15 2.03 -7.82 1.58
C ASP A 15 1.64 -6.89 0.42
N VAL A 16 2.42 -5.83 0.23
CA VAL A 16 2.02 -4.77 -0.70
C VAL A 16 2.16 -5.18 -2.16
N PRO A 17 3.19 -5.92 -2.60
CA PRO A 17 3.21 -6.49 -3.94
C PRO A 17 1.96 -7.30 -4.26
N ALA A 18 1.56 -8.24 -3.40
CA ALA A 18 0.35 -9.04 -3.63
C ALA A 18 -0.92 -8.17 -3.64
N ARG A 19 -1.02 -7.19 -2.74
CA ARG A 19 -2.16 -6.27 -2.70
C ARG A 19 -2.27 -5.43 -3.96
N SER A 20 -1.15 -4.87 -4.43
CA SER A 20 -1.12 -4.06 -5.66
C SER A 20 -1.46 -4.89 -6.90
N PHE A 21 -1.06 -6.16 -6.91
CA PHE A 21 -1.43 -7.11 -7.95
C PHE A 21 -2.93 -7.39 -7.97
N LEU A 22 -3.51 -7.77 -6.81
CA LEU A 22 -4.94 -8.07 -6.68
C LEU A 22 -5.85 -6.88 -7.00
N LYS A 23 -5.41 -5.67 -6.66
CA LYS A 23 -6.14 -4.43 -6.91
C LYS A 23 -5.80 -3.78 -8.26
N CYS A 24 -4.85 -4.37 -9.00
CA CYS A 24 -4.25 -3.79 -10.20
C CYS A 24 -3.90 -2.30 -10.03
N THR A 25 -3.30 -1.96 -8.89
CA THR A 25 -2.85 -0.61 -8.57
C THR A 25 -1.35 -0.49 -8.72
N LYS A 26 -0.85 0.75 -8.76
CA LYS A 26 0.57 0.98 -8.60
C LYS A 26 1.04 0.49 -7.23
N GLY A 27 2.29 0.04 -7.17
CA GLY A 27 2.95 -0.35 -5.93
C GLY A 27 3.39 0.85 -5.10
N HIS A 28 4.19 0.59 -4.08
CA HIS A 28 4.66 1.57 -3.08
C HIS A 28 5.31 2.85 -3.62
N TYR A 29 5.92 2.80 -4.80
CA TYR A 29 6.61 3.93 -5.44
C TYR A 29 5.80 4.53 -6.59
N GLY A 30 4.49 4.25 -6.62
CA GLY A 30 3.60 4.77 -7.65
C GLY A 30 3.13 6.18 -7.36
N TYR A 31 2.94 6.96 -8.43
CA TYR A 31 2.12 8.16 -8.38
C TYR A 31 0.72 7.86 -7.82
N TYR A 32 0.20 8.73 -6.97
CA TYR A 32 -1.03 8.56 -6.19
C TYR A 32 -1.05 7.29 -5.32
N GLY A 33 0.11 6.70 -5.01
CA GLY A 33 0.25 5.37 -4.42
C GLY A 33 -0.26 5.20 -2.98
N CYS A 34 -0.67 6.26 -2.29
CA CYS A 34 -1.29 6.13 -0.96
C CYS A 34 -2.50 5.20 -1.03
N GLU A 35 -2.59 4.20 -0.16
CA GLU A 35 -3.66 3.21 -0.24
C GLU A 35 -4.96 3.64 0.43
N LYS A 36 -4.87 4.55 1.41
CA LYS A 36 -6.01 4.97 2.23
C LYS A 36 -6.55 6.35 1.86
N CYS A 37 -5.71 7.26 1.39
CA CYS A 37 -6.11 8.64 1.15
C CYS A 37 -5.94 9.03 -0.32
N THR A 38 -6.74 9.97 -0.79
CA THR A 38 -6.67 10.55 -2.14
C THR A 38 -5.73 11.75 -2.10
N GLN A 39 -4.45 11.49 -2.24
CA GLN A 39 -3.41 12.51 -2.29
C GLN A 39 -2.39 12.20 -3.39
N LYS A 40 -1.79 13.27 -3.90
CA LYS A 40 -0.67 13.20 -4.83
C LYS A 40 0.61 12.99 -4.04
N GLU A 41 1.54 12.26 -4.63
CA GLU A 41 2.90 12.14 -4.15
C GLU A 41 3.68 13.45 -4.21
N GLU A 42 4.66 13.58 -3.33
CA GLU A 42 5.73 14.55 -3.41
C GLU A 42 7.08 13.83 -3.50
N HIS A 43 8.03 14.45 -4.19
CA HIS A 43 9.38 13.94 -4.34
C HIS A 43 10.31 14.65 -3.35
N PHE A 44 10.87 13.90 -2.41
CA PHE A 44 11.78 14.41 -1.39
C PHE A 44 13.00 13.51 -1.25
N ASN A 45 14.22 14.06 -1.39
CA ASN A 45 15.50 13.32 -1.33
C ASN A 45 15.51 12.00 -2.13
N ASN A 46 15.11 12.05 -3.41
CA ASN A 46 14.96 10.87 -4.29
C ASN A 46 13.99 9.79 -3.78
N ARG A 47 13.03 10.17 -2.92
CA ARG A 47 11.95 9.31 -2.43
C ARG A 47 10.60 9.92 -2.77
N ILE A 48 9.61 9.05 -2.88
CA ILE A 48 8.21 9.44 -2.96
C ILE A 48 7.65 9.46 -1.54
N ILE A 49 7.01 10.57 -1.17
CA ILE A 49 6.34 10.78 0.12
C ILE A 49 4.89 11.21 -0.09
N PHE A 50 4.09 11.09 0.97
CA PHE A 50 2.67 11.42 1.01
C PHE A 50 2.41 12.25 2.28
N PRO A 51 2.77 13.55 2.29
CA PRO A 51 2.82 14.34 3.51
C PRO A 51 1.46 14.90 3.94
N GLU A 52 0.45 14.87 3.07
CA GLU A 52 -0.86 15.44 3.37
C GLU A 52 -1.61 14.59 4.41
N LEU A 53 -1.80 15.18 5.60
CA LEU A 53 -2.48 14.55 6.73
C LEU A 53 -4.00 14.76 6.67
N SER A 54 -4.48 15.83 6.04
CA SER A 54 -5.90 16.16 5.91
C SER A 54 -6.49 15.73 4.56
N SER A 55 -5.93 14.68 3.96
CA SER A 55 -6.39 14.17 2.67
C SER A 55 -7.69 13.36 2.82
N PRO A 56 -8.66 13.49 1.89
CA PRO A 56 -9.87 12.67 1.88
C PRO A 56 -9.56 11.17 1.84
N LEU A 57 -10.27 10.38 2.64
CA LEU A 57 -10.17 8.92 2.57
C LEU A 57 -10.76 8.39 1.27
N LYS A 58 -10.12 7.36 0.72
CA LYS A 58 -10.66 6.60 -0.41
C LYS A 58 -11.88 5.81 0.05
N THR A 59 -12.90 5.75 -0.79
CA THR A 59 -14.05 4.84 -0.60
C THR A 59 -14.04 3.73 -1.66
N ASP A 60 -14.75 2.64 -1.39
CA ASP A 60 -14.88 1.53 -2.34
C ASP A 60 -15.57 1.98 -3.64
N GLU A 61 -16.54 2.89 -3.56
CA GLU A 61 -17.24 3.44 -4.72
C GLU A 61 -16.29 4.26 -5.58
N GLN A 62 -15.48 5.13 -4.97
CA GLN A 62 -14.48 5.93 -5.68
C GLN A 62 -13.42 5.06 -6.36
N PHE A 63 -13.01 3.97 -5.69
CA PHE A 63 -12.09 2.99 -6.24
C PHE A 63 -12.71 2.25 -7.44
N ASN A 64 -13.96 1.80 -7.31
CA ASN A 64 -14.71 1.10 -8.36
C ASN A 64 -15.04 1.96 -9.58
N ALA A 65 -15.18 3.26 -9.37
CA ALA A 65 -15.39 4.27 -10.41
C ALA A 65 -14.09 4.76 -11.06
N PHE A 66 -12.92 4.26 -10.62
CA PHE A 66 -11.60 4.65 -11.14
C PHE A 66 -11.30 6.16 -11.03
N ILE A 67 -11.88 6.84 -10.03
CA ILE A 67 -11.76 8.30 -9.88
C ILE A 67 -10.33 8.74 -9.58
N CYS A 68 -9.55 7.90 -8.89
CA CYS A 68 -8.12 8.12 -8.67
C CYS A 68 -7.33 7.83 -9.94
N HIS A 69 -7.36 8.78 -10.88
CA HIS A 69 -6.60 8.74 -12.12
C HIS A 69 -5.11 8.59 -11.81
N GLY A 70 -4.47 7.59 -12.44
CA GLY A 70 -3.06 7.31 -12.26
C GLY A 70 -2.71 6.42 -11.05
N HIS A 71 -3.64 6.07 -10.16
CA HIS A 71 -3.41 5.04 -9.13
C HIS A 71 -3.59 3.62 -9.70
N HIS A 72 -4.53 3.46 -10.63
CA HIS A 72 -4.87 2.16 -11.23
C HIS A 72 -4.02 1.89 -12.48
N ASN A 73 -3.55 0.66 -12.62
CA ASN A 73 -2.88 0.16 -13.82
C ASN A 73 -3.88 -0.49 -14.81
N GLY A 74 -5.10 -0.78 -14.36
CA GLY A 74 -6.13 -1.39 -15.19
C GLY A 74 -7.35 -1.82 -14.39
N LYS A 75 -8.27 -2.54 -15.05
CA LYS A 75 -9.37 -3.21 -14.36
C LYS A 75 -8.82 -4.36 -13.51
N TYR A 76 -9.33 -4.48 -12.29
CA TYR A 76 -8.87 -5.48 -11.33
C TYR A 76 -9.92 -6.59 -11.15
N PRO A 77 -9.49 -7.83 -10.86
CA PRO A 77 -10.33 -9.03 -10.93
C PRO A 77 -11.47 -9.08 -9.90
N LEU A 78 -11.32 -8.40 -8.76
CA LEU A 78 -12.28 -8.44 -7.65
C LEU A 78 -13.40 -7.39 -7.77
N ARG A 79 -13.41 -6.61 -8.85
CA ARG A 79 -14.38 -5.52 -9.02
C ARG A 79 -15.82 -6.03 -9.08
N ASP A 80 -16.03 -7.09 -9.85
CA ASP A 80 -17.37 -7.61 -10.15
C ASP A 80 -17.86 -8.62 -9.10
N THR A 81 -17.04 -8.91 -8.07
CA THR A 81 -17.36 -9.86 -7.00
C THR A 81 -18.05 -9.20 -5.81
N GLY A 82 -18.23 -7.87 -5.82
CA GLY A 82 -18.79 -7.11 -4.70
C GLY A 82 -17.85 -6.98 -3.50
N ILE A 83 -16.55 -7.30 -3.68
CA ILE A 83 -15.54 -7.21 -2.62
C ILE A 83 -15.00 -5.78 -2.57
N GLY A 84 -14.98 -5.20 -1.37
CA GLY A 84 -14.48 -3.85 -1.13
C GLY A 84 -12.95 -3.78 -1.22
N SER A 85 -12.43 -3.14 -2.27
CA SER A 85 -10.98 -2.99 -2.50
C SER A 85 -10.27 -2.05 -1.52
N VAL A 86 -11.00 -1.21 -0.80
CA VAL A 86 -10.49 -0.27 0.20
C VAL A 86 -10.86 -0.71 1.61
N SER A 87 -12.11 -1.14 1.83
CA SER A 87 -12.59 -1.57 3.14
C SER A 87 -12.06 -2.94 3.56
N GLN A 88 -11.99 -3.90 2.65
CA GLN A 88 -11.61 -5.29 2.99
C GLN A 88 -10.12 -5.56 2.88
N PHE A 89 -9.35 -4.68 2.21
CA PHE A 89 -7.89 -4.79 2.19
C PHE A 89 -7.28 -4.06 3.39
N VAL A 90 -6.75 -4.84 4.32
CA VAL A 90 -6.16 -4.33 5.56
C VAL A 90 -4.66 -4.09 5.36
N LEU A 91 -4.17 -3.02 5.97
CA LEU A 91 -2.75 -2.71 6.05
C LEU A 91 -2.16 -3.49 7.23
N ASP A 92 -1.34 -4.50 6.94
CA ASP A 92 -0.76 -5.36 7.95
C ASP A 92 0.48 -4.74 8.61
N TYR A 93 0.45 -4.65 9.94
CA TYR A 93 1.52 -4.07 10.76
C TYR A 93 2.84 -4.85 10.60
N MET A 94 2.79 -6.18 10.50
CA MET A 94 3.99 -7.00 10.39
C MET A 94 4.74 -6.70 9.09
N HIS A 95 4.05 -6.68 7.95
CA HIS A 95 4.71 -6.39 6.66
C HIS A 95 5.14 -4.92 6.55
N LEU A 96 4.31 -3.96 6.99
CA LEU A 96 4.60 -2.54 6.81
C LEU A 96 5.62 -2.01 7.81
N VAL A 97 5.46 -2.34 9.09
CA VAL A 97 6.27 -1.76 10.16
C VAL A 97 7.41 -2.68 10.55
N CYS A 98 7.13 -3.92 10.96
CA CYS A 98 8.18 -4.82 11.43
C CYS A 98 9.19 -5.14 10.31
N PHE A 99 8.68 -5.59 9.15
CA PHE A 99 9.55 -5.95 8.04
C PHE A 99 9.99 -4.75 7.20
N GLY A 100 9.11 -3.74 7.04
CA GLY A 100 9.42 -2.56 6.23
C GLY A 100 10.32 -1.54 6.91
N ILE A 101 9.99 -1.13 8.14
CA ILE A 101 10.67 -0.04 8.86
C ILE A 101 11.67 -0.56 9.89
N VAL A 102 11.23 -1.43 10.81
CA VAL A 102 12.07 -1.91 11.91
C VAL A 102 13.28 -2.66 11.39
N LYS A 103 13.12 -3.49 10.35
CA LYS A 103 14.25 -4.12 9.65
C LYS A 103 15.27 -3.08 9.18
N LYS A 104 14.85 -1.98 8.55
CA LYS A 104 15.76 -0.92 8.07
C LYS A 104 16.47 -0.23 9.23
N LEU A 105 15.75 0.09 10.31
CA LEU A 105 16.33 0.70 11.51
C LEU A 105 17.38 -0.21 12.15
N ILE A 106 17.12 -1.51 12.26
CA ILE A 106 18.09 -2.50 12.78
C ILE A 106 19.37 -2.52 11.93
N HIS A 107 19.25 -2.50 10.60
CA HIS A 107 20.43 -2.46 9.72
C HIS A 107 21.22 -1.14 9.84
N LEU A 108 20.55 -0.03 10.15
CA LEU A 108 21.20 1.25 10.39
C LEU A 108 21.91 1.30 11.75
N TRP A 109 21.29 0.72 12.80
CA TRP A 109 21.78 0.82 14.17
C TRP A 109 22.83 -0.24 14.54
N MET A 110 22.98 -1.31 13.77
CA MET A 110 24.00 -2.32 14.03
C MET A 110 25.30 -1.99 13.28
N PRO A 111 26.34 -1.47 13.94
CA PRO A 111 27.64 -1.27 13.30
C PRO A 111 28.29 -2.64 13.00
N GLY A 112 28.70 -2.88 11.75
CA GLY A 112 29.74 -3.87 11.46
C GLY A 112 29.40 -5.16 10.70
N ARG A 113 28.35 -5.22 9.87
CA ARG A 113 28.22 -6.31 8.85
C ARG A 113 27.81 -5.73 7.50
N GLY A 114 28.79 -5.62 6.59
CA GLY A 114 28.65 -5.08 5.22
C GLY A 114 27.58 -5.80 4.39
N SER A 115 27.05 -5.20 3.34
CA SER A 115 27.76 -4.84 2.10
C SER A 115 27.31 -3.50 1.52
N GLY A 116 28.25 -2.80 0.86
CA GLY A 116 28.08 -1.46 0.31
C GLY A 116 26.79 -1.23 -0.47
N ASN A 117 25.87 -0.52 0.18
CA ASN A 117 25.12 0.58 -0.38
C ASN A 117 24.60 1.34 0.83
N VAL A 118 25.39 2.34 1.26
CA VAL A 118 24.92 3.36 2.19
C VAL A 118 23.84 4.13 1.43
N TYR A 119 22.62 3.62 1.42
CA TYR A 119 21.47 4.45 1.15
C TYR A 119 21.52 5.53 2.22
N ASN A 120 21.84 6.76 1.82
CA ASN A 120 21.80 7.93 2.69
C ASN A 120 20.38 8.07 3.23
N TYR A 121 20.10 7.40 4.35
CA TYR A 121 18.85 7.48 5.06
C TYR A 121 18.91 8.70 5.95
N ASP A 122 18.61 9.87 5.38
CA ASP A 122 18.06 10.96 6.17
C ASP A 122 16.78 10.43 6.80
N ILE A 123 16.85 10.11 8.09
CA ILE A 123 15.69 9.85 8.92
C ILE A 123 15.06 11.21 9.15
N ILE A 124 14.07 11.54 8.34
CA ILE A 124 13.15 12.62 8.68
C ILE A 124 12.03 11.99 9.46
N SER A 125 11.91 12.43 10.70
CA SER A 125 10.74 12.30 11.55
C SER A 125 9.47 12.53 10.73
N ILE A 126 8.75 11.45 10.46
CA ILE A 126 7.35 11.50 10.07
C ILE A 126 6.60 11.78 11.38
N SER A 127 6.47 13.07 11.71
CA SER A 127 5.53 13.61 12.70
C SER A 127 4.31 14.12 11.97
#